data_AF-X1I812-F1
#
_entry.id   AF-X1I812-F1
#
_cell.length_a   1.000
_cell.length_b   1.000
_cell.length_c   1.000
_cell.angle_alpha   90.00
_cell.angle_beta   90.00
_cell.angle_gamma   90.00
#
_symmetry.space_group_name_H-M   'P 1'
#
loop_
_entity.id
_entity.type
_entity.pdbx_description
1 polymer ?
#
loop_
_entity_poly.entity_id
_entity_poly.type
_entity_poly.pdbx_seq_one_letter_code
_entity_poly.pdbx_strand_id
1 'polypeptide(L)'
;MKVVILNPTLPAYKKDFFEALNNTLHKKEIELSVIHGKNFFKKTVKSDTDPNYSAIPLKALEVNFFSFRITWWKGIFQQIRKIKPDTVIINFNTGNIALWIVQLYCYINKINIGIWSCGFIREEMIGIRRRIRRLFVNFFLFRADFHICYGTKYKGDLLTLGIEESRVFVAQNTLNIERILALDFDKTLNISNDTMSH
;
A
#
# COMPACT_ATOMS: atom_id res chain seq x y z
N MET A 1 -8.64 -8.44 -17.35
CA MET A 1 -8.98 -7.48 -16.26
C MET A 1 -7.72 -6.73 -15.86
N LYS A 2 -7.80 -5.46 -15.46
CA LYS A 2 -6.66 -4.61 -15.07
C LYS A 2 -6.77 -4.16 -13.62
N VAL A 3 -5.75 -4.47 -12.84
CA VAL A 3 -5.65 -4.10 -11.43
C VAL A 3 -4.48 -3.13 -11.23
N VAL A 4 -4.77 -2.00 -10.59
CA VAL A 4 -3.77 -1.03 -10.18
C VAL A 4 -3.62 -1.05 -8.66
N ILE A 5 -2.40 -1.21 -8.17
CA ILE A 5 -2.08 -1.07 -6.75
C ILE A 5 -1.38 0.28 -6.53
N LEU A 6 -1.92 1.10 -5.63
CA LEU A 6 -1.35 2.38 -5.23
C LEU A 6 -0.55 2.22 -3.94
N ASN A 7 0.73 2.50 -4.02
CA ASN A 7 1.66 2.34 -2.91
C ASN A 7 2.38 3.65 -2.58
N PRO A 8 2.34 4.15 -1.33
CA PRO A 8 3.09 5.34 -0.91
C PRO A 8 4.55 5.36 -1.34
N THR A 9 5.20 4.22 -1.20
CA THR A 9 6.55 3.93 -1.69
C THR A 9 6.58 2.48 -2.15
N LEU A 10 7.60 2.12 -2.93
CA LEU A 10 7.89 0.73 -3.29
C LEU A 10 9.18 0.29 -2.58
N PRO A 11 9.10 -0.27 -1.35
CA PRO A 11 10.27 -0.81 -0.67
C PRO A 11 10.85 -1.98 -1.45
N ALA A 12 12.18 -2.14 -1.41
CA ALA A 12 12.87 -3.23 -2.10
C ALA A 12 12.32 -4.61 -1.71
N TYR A 13 11.97 -4.81 -0.43
CA TYR A 13 11.39 -6.07 0.06
C TYR A 13 10.02 -6.41 -0.52
N LYS A 14 9.28 -5.43 -1.08
CA LYS A 14 7.97 -5.69 -1.72
C LYS A 14 8.11 -6.18 -3.15
N LYS A 15 9.31 -6.17 -3.73
CA LYS A 15 9.53 -6.62 -5.11
C LYS A 15 9.09 -8.07 -5.29
N ASP A 16 9.66 -9.00 -4.53
CA ASP A 16 9.32 -10.43 -4.61
C ASP A 16 7.82 -10.68 -4.41
N PHE A 17 7.20 -9.95 -3.48
CA PHE A 17 5.75 -10.01 -3.26
C PHE A 17 4.97 -9.65 -4.53
N PHE A 18 5.31 -8.53 -5.18
CA PHE A 18 4.62 -8.10 -6.39
C PHE A 18 4.92 -9.01 -7.58
N GLU A 19 6.11 -9.61 -7.66
CA GLU A 19 6.42 -10.61 -8.69
C GLU A 19 5.59 -11.88 -8.51
N ALA A 20 5.50 -12.41 -7.29
CA ALA A 20 4.67 -13.57 -6.98
C ALA A 20 3.18 -13.28 -7.21
N LEU A 21 2.72 -12.08 -6.82
CA LEU A 21 1.36 -11.63 -7.08
C LEU A 21 1.09 -11.51 -8.59
N ASN A 22 1.98 -10.89 -9.34
CA ASN A 22 1.86 -10.74 -10.79
C ASN A 22 1.79 -12.11 -11.48
N ASN A 23 2.65 -13.06 -11.11
CA ASN A 23 2.63 -14.41 -11.67
C ASN A 23 1.28 -15.12 -11.39
N THR A 24 0.71 -14.91 -10.20
CA THR A 24 -0.59 -15.48 -9.82
C THR A 24 -1.74 -14.84 -10.59
N LEU A 25 -1.71 -13.52 -10.77
CA LEU A 25 -2.71 -12.75 -11.51
C LEU A 25 -2.63 -13.00 -13.02
N HIS A 26 -1.43 -13.13 -13.57
CA HIS A 26 -1.19 -13.41 -14.99
C HIS A 26 -1.78 -14.76 -15.41
N LYS A 27 -1.70 -15.79 -14.55
CA LYS A 27 -2.36 -17.10 -14.78
C LYS A 27 -3.89 -17.00 -14.90
N LYS A 28 -4.48 -15.88 -14.47
CA LYS A 28 -5.91 -15.57 -14.55
C LYS A 28 -6.22 -14.48 -15.58
N GLU A 29 -5.26 -14.13 -16.44
CA GLU A 29 -5.40 -13.06 -17.44
C GLU A 29 -5.71 -11.68 -16.80
N ILE A 30 -5.11 -11.45 -15.63
CA ILE A 30 -5.21 -10.19 -14.89
C ILE A 30 -3.88 -9.45 -15.00
N GLU A 31 -3.93 -8.24 -15.58
CA GLU A 31 -2.79 -7.34 -15.68
C GLU A 31 -2.59 -6.58 -14.36
N LEU A 32 -1.38 -6.65 -13.78
CA LEU A 32 -1.01 -5.88 -12.59
C LEU A 32 -0.15 -4.67 -12.95
N SER A 33 -0.56 -3.50 -12.46
CA SER A 33 0.26 -2.29 -12.44
C SER A 33 0.43 -1.78 -11.02
N VAL A 34 1.66 -1.44 -10.62
CA VAL A 34 1.97 -0.88 -9.31
C VAL A 34 2.40 0.57 -9.49
N ILE A 35 1.52 1.51 -9.12
CA ILE A 35 1.86 2.93 -9.12
C ILE A 35 2.38 3.30 -7.73
N HIS A 36 3.56 3.91 -7.68
CA HIS A 36 4.17 4.25 -6.40
C HIS A 36 4.85 5.62 -6.36
N GLY A 37 4.92 6.21 -5.16
CA GLY A 37 5.71 7.41 -4.93
C GLY A 37 7.22 7.15 -5.02
N LYS A 38 7.96 8.08 -5.63
CA LYS A 38 9.42 8.15 -5.59
C LYS A 38 9.85 9.36 -4.76
N ASN A 39 10.36 9.12 -3.55
CA ASN A 39 11.00 10.16 -2.74
C ASN A 39 12.46 10.30 -3.16
N PHE A 40 12.84 11.44 -3.75
CA PHE A 40 14.23 11.72 -4.16
C PHE A 40 15.20 11.80 -2.97
N PHE A 41 14.70 12.01 -1.74
CA PHE A 41 15.52 12.31 -0.56
C PHE A 41 16.05 11.09 0.22
N LYS A 42 15.76 9.85 -0.19
CA LYS A 42 16.41 8.67 0.38
C LYS A 42 16.89 7.77 -0.74
N LYS A 43 18.20 7.46 -0.71
CA LYS A 43 18.88 6.49 -1.58
C LYS A 43 17.96 5.29 -1.80
N THR A 44 17.37 5.21 -2.98
CA THR A 44 16.67 4.01 -3.41
C THR A 44 17.78 3.01 -3.71
N VAL A 45 17.85 1.94 -2.92
CA VAL A 45 18.72 0.80 -3.24
C VAL A 45 18.39 0.41 -4.67
N LYS A 46 19.37 0.51 -5.57
CA LYS A 46 19.24 -0.01 -6.93
C LYS A 46 18.98 -1.51 -6.79
N SER A 47 17.78 -1.94 -7.15
CA SER A 47 17.54 -3.35 -7.44
C SER A 47 18.11 -3.57 -8.84
N ASP A 48 19.15 -4.38 -8.96
CA ASP A 48 19.89 -4.62 -10.22
C ASP A 48 19.10 -5.39 -11.29
N THR A 49 17.81 -5.63 -11.09
CA THR A 49 16.93 -6.30 -12.07
C THR A 49 15.60 -5.57 -12.19
N ASP A 50 15.15 -5.37 -13.43
CA ASP A 50 13.82 -4.85 -13.73
C ASP A 50 12.73 -5.82 -13.23
N PRO A 51 11.68 -5.33 -12.57
CA PRO A 51 10.60 -6.19 -12.08
C PRO A 51 9.80 -6.81 -13.23
N ASN A 52 9.30 -8.03 -13.06
CA ASN A 52 8.43 -8.70 -14.04
C ASN A 52 6.97 -8.16 -14.07
N TYR A 53 6.72 -7.03 -13.42
CA TYR A 53 5.42 -6.35 -13.34
C TYR A 53 5.57 -4.87 -13.72
N SER A 54 4.46 -4.22 -14.10
CA SER A 54 4.49 -2.81 -14.46
C SER A 54 4.65 -1.92 -13.21
N ALA A 55 5.87 -1.49 -12.91
CA ALA A 55 6.18 -0.54 -11.84
C ALA A 55 6.21 0.90 -12.40
N ILE A 56 5.29 1.75 -11.94
CA ILE A 56 5.12 3.11 -12.45
C ILE A 56 5.47 4.12 -11.34
N PRO A 57 6.70 4.65 -11.34
CA PRO A 57 7.10 5.66 -10.35
C PRO A 57 6.48 7.01 -10.67
N LEU A 58 5.89 7.65 -9.66
CA LEU A 58 5.41 9.03 -9.73
C LEU A 58 6.18 9.93 -8.77
N LYS A 59 6.42 11.17 -9.18
CA LYS A 59 7.05 12.18 -8.33
C LYS A 59 6.08 12.52 -7.18
N ALA A 60 6.50 12.24 -5.96
CA ALA A 60 5.77 12.62 -4.76
C ALA A 60 6.16 14.05 -4.32
N LEU A 61 5.16 14.87 -4.05
CA LEU A 61 5.30 16.18 -3.40
C LEU A 61 4.70 16.05 -2.01
N GLU A 62 5.51 16.29 -0.99
CA GLU A 62 5.08 16.23 0.41
C GLU A 62 4.95 17.65 0.95
N VAL A 63 3.78 17.98 1.48
CA VAL A 63 3.50 19.25 2.15
C VAL A 63 2.91 18.93 3.52
N ASN A 64 3.49 19.50 4.56
CA ASN A 64 2.91 19.46 5.90
C ASN A 64 1.92 20.61 6.03
N PHE A 65 0.65 20.31 6.24
CA PHE A 65 -0.39 21.31 6.47
C PHE A 65 -1.11 20.99 7.79
N PHE A 66 -0.90 21.84 8.80
CA PHE A 66 -1.27 21.56 10.20
C PHE A 66 -0.73 20.19 10.67
N SER A 67 -1.60 19.32 11.22
CA SER A 67 -1.28 17.96 11.67
C SER A 67 -1.40 16.90 10.55
N PHE A 68 -1.54 17.30 9.29
CA PHE A 68 -1.67 16.39 8.15
C PHE A 68 -0.45 16.46 7.25
N ARG A 69 0.03 15.28 6.85
CA ARG A 69 1.06 15.13 5.82
C ARG A 69 0.38 14.86 4.49
N ILE A 70 0.30 15.87 3.63
CA ILE A 70 -0.28 15.76 2.30
C ILE A 70 0.81 15.26 1.37
N THR A 71 0.61 14.08 0.77
CA THR A 71 1.54 13.55 -0.24
C THR A 71 0.82 13.49 -1.58
N TRP A 72 1.15 14.38 -2.52
CA TRP A 72 0.59 14.38 -3.87
C TRP A 72 1.49 13.65 -4.85
N TRP A 73 0.94 12.77 -5.70
CA TRP A 73 1.70 12.13 -6.78
C TRP A 73 1.39 12.83 -8.11
N LYS A 74 2.35 13.59 -8.61
CA LYS A 74 2.21 14.29 -9.89
C LYS A 74 1.99 13.26 -11.00
N GLY A 75 0.88 13.36 -11.71
CA GLY A 75 0.56 12.45 -12.82
C GLY A 75 -0.40 11.31 -12.47
N ILE A 76 -0.86 11.18 -11.21
CA ILE A 76 -1.63 9.99 -10.79
C ILE A 76 -2.91 9.79 -11.61
N PHE A 77 -3.70 10.84 -11.82
CA PHE A 77 -4.92 10.77 -12.61
C PHE A 77 -4.66 10.56 -14.09
N GLN A 78 -3.55 11.06 -14.62
CA GLN A 78 -3.12 10.77 -16.00
C GLN A 78 -2.80 9.28 -16.15
N GLN A 79 -2.09 8.69 -15.19
CA GLN A 79 -1.76 7.25 -15.23
C GLN A 79 -3.00 6.37 -15.08
N ILE A 80 -3.89 6.67 -14.12
CA ILE A 80 -5.14 5.91 -13.95
C ILE A 80 -5.97 5.95 -15.24
N ARG A 81 -6.11 7.13 -15.87
CA ARG A 81 -6.82 7.26 -17.16
C ARG A 81 -6.14 6.52 -18.31
N LYS A 82 -4.81 6.49 -18.34
CA LYS A 82 -4.04 5.78 -19.37
C LYS A 82 -4.22 4.27 -19.25
N ILE A 83 -4.16 3.74 -18.02
CA ILE A 83 -4.25 2.30 -17.74
C ILE A 83 -5.69 1.81 -17.93
N LYS A 84 -6.68 2.63 -17.54
CA LYS A 84 -8.11 2.28 -17.47
C LYS A 84 -8.33 1.02 -16.61
N PRO A 85 -7.98 1.07 -15.31
CA PRO A 85 -8.12 -0.11 -14.45
C PRO A 85 -9.59 -0.45 -14.20
N ASP A 86 -9.89 -1.74 -14.11
CA ASP A 86 -11.15 -2.25 -13.59
C ASP A 86 -11.19 -2.15 -12.06
N THR A 87 -10.03 -2.22 -11.41
CA THR A 87 -9.91 -2.15 -9.95
C THR A 87 -8.66 -1.38 -9.52
N VAL A 88 -8.82 -0.51 -8.52
CA VAL A 88 -7.74 0.21 -7.84
C VAL A 88 -7.69 -0.23 -6.38
N ILE A 89 -6.56 -0.82 -5.98
CA ILE A 89 -6.28 -1.19 -4.60
C ILE A 89 -5.40 -0.12 -3.98
N ILE A 90 -5.87 0.50 -2.91
CA ILE A 90 -5.19 1.57 -2.21
C ILE A 90 -4.53 1.01 -0.95
N ASN A 91 -3.19 1.02 -0.89
CA ASN A 91 -2.49 0.74 0.36
C ASN A 91 -2.69 1.93 1.31
N PHE A 92 -3.66 1.76 2.19
CA PHE A 92 -4.40 2.86 2.75
C PHE A 92 -3.67 3.46 3.95
N ASN A 93 -3.28 4.73 3.81
CA ASN A 93 -2.73 5.53 4.90
C ASN A 93 -3.68 6.68 5.18
N THR A 94 -4.35 6.63 6.34
CA THR A 94 -5.36 7.62 6.75
C THR A 94 -4.83 9.05 6.84
N GLY A 95 -3.51 9.24 6.90
CA GLY A 95 -2.86 10.55 6.90
C GLY A 95 -2.61 11.14 5.51
N ASN A 96 -2.68 10.33 4.44
CA ASN A 96 -2.33 10.78 3.10
C ASN A 96 -3.56 11.24 2.32
N ILE A 97 -3.72 12.57 2.19
CA ILE A 97 -4.92 13.14 1.57
C ILE A 97 -5.09 12.77 0.11
N ALA A 98 -4.00 12.59 -0.65
CA ALA A 98 -4.12 12.25 -2.07
C ALA A 98 -4.78 10.89 -2.29
N LEU A 99 -4.62 9.94 -1.37
CA LEU A 99 -5.28 8.64 -1.47
C LEU A 99 -6.81 8.78 -1.36
N TRP A 100 -7.31 9.69 -0.53
CA TRP A 100 -8.74 9.99 -0.48
C TRP A 100 -9.25 10.62 -1.77
N ILE A 101 -8.47 11.55 -2.35
CA ILE A 101 -8.84 12.20 -3.62
C ILE A 101 -8.87 11.15 -4.74
N VAL A 102 -7.91 10.23 -4.78
CA VAL A 102 -7.89 9.13 -5.75
C VAL A 102 -9.06 8.18 -5.52
N GLN A 103 -9.39 7.87 -4.28
CA GLN A 103 -10.54 7.04 -3.97
C GLN A 103 -11.85 7.68 -4.45
N LEU A 104 -12.02 8.99 -4.19
CA LEU A 104 -13.19 9.74 -4.66
C LEU A 104 -13.26 9.76 -6.19
N TYR A 105 -12.12 9.95 -6.87
CA TYR A 105 -12.05 9.85 -8.32
C TYR A 105 -12.50 8.48 -8.83
N CYS A 106 -12.02 7.38 -8.22
CA CYS A 106 -12.43 6.03 -8.60
C CYS A 106 -13.94 5.83 -8.40
N TYR A 107 -14.49 6.31 -7.29
CA TYR A 107 -15.91 6.25 -6.99
C TYR A 107 -16.75 6.97 -8.04
N ILE A 108 -16.37 8.19 -8.42
CA ILE A 108 -17.07 8.98 -9.45
C ILE A 108 -17.02 8.29 -10.82
N ASN A 109 -15.89 7.63 -11.14
CA ASN A 109 -15.67 6.96 -12.41
C ASN A 109 -16.09 5.48 -12.42
N LYS A 110 -16.76 5.00 -11.36
CA LYS A 110 -17.22 3.60 -11.22
C LYS A 110 -16.10 2.56 -11.38
N ILE A 111 -14.90 2.88 -10.90
CA ILE A 111 -13.77 1.95 -10.82
C ILE A 111 -13.87 1.24 -9.48
N ASN A 112 -13.75 -0.10 -9.44
CA ASN A 112 -13.80 -0.85 -8.18
C ASN A 112 -12.63 -0.46 -7.26
N ILE A 113 -12.90 -0.34 -5.97
CA ILE A 113 -12.00 0.18 -4.95
C ILE A 113 -11.71 -0.91 -3.92
N GLY A 114 -10.45 -1.35 -3.86
CA GLY A 114 -9.94 -2.14 -2.75
C GLY A 114 -9.20 -1.26 -1.75
N ILE A 115 -9.42 -1.45 -0.44
CA ILE A 115 -8.60 -0.85 0.62
C ILE A 115 -7.72 -1.92 1.24
N TRP A 116 -6.40 -1.73 1.18
CA TRP A 116 -5.45 -2.63 1.84
C TRP A 116 -4.80 -1.92 3.04
N SER A 117 -5.08 -2.34 4.27
CA SER A 117 -4.60 -1.62 5.46
C SER A 117 -4.49 -2.47 6.74
N CYS A 118 -3.75 -1.96 7.74
CA CYS A 118 -3.64 -2.53 9.09
C CYS A 118 -4.68 -1.97 10.07
N GLY A 119 -5.51 -1.01 9.65
CA GLY A 119 -6.45 -0.35 10.56
C GLY A 119 -5.83 0.60 11.58
N PHE A 120 -4.54 0.89 11.48
CA PHE A 120 -3.88 1.79 12.44
C PHE A 120 -4.39 3.23 12.26
N ILE A 121 -5.14 3.71 13.25
CA ILE A 121 -5.55 5.11 13.38
C ILE A 121 -4.68 5.73 14.48
N ARG A 122 -3.82 6.68 14.10
CA ARG A 122 -3.04 7.46 15.07
C ARG A 122 -3.98 8.15 16.06
N GLU A 123 -3.79 7.88 17.35
CA GLU A 123 -4.61 8.42 18.44
C GLU A 123 -4.29 9.86 18.84
N GLU A 124 -3.31 10.48 18.17
CA GLU A 124 -2.74 11.80 18.51
C GLU A 124 -3.74 12.98 18.48
N MET A 125 -5.01 12.77 18.09
CA MET A 125 -6.03 13.81 18.07
C MET A 125 -7.14 13.58 19.11
N ILE A 126 -7.46 14.63 19.86
CA ILE A 126 -8.47 14.63 20.92
C ILE A 126 -9.71 15.43 20.47
N GLY A 127 -10.88 15.11 21.04
CA GLY A 127 -12.09 15.92 20.91
C GLY A 127 -12.77 15.87 19.53
N ILE A 128 -13.36 17.01 19.12
CA ILE A 128 -14.18 17.11 17.91
C ILE A 128 -13.41 16.77 16.62
N ARG A 129 -12.12 17.11 16.56
CA ARG A 129 -11.24 16.82 15.41
C ARG A 129 -11.08 15.32 15.18
N ARG A 130 -11.01 14.53 16.25
CA ARG A 130 -10.99 13.06 16.18
C ARG A 130 -12.29 12.52 15.60
N ARG A 131 -13.44 13.04 16.04
CA ARG A 131 -14.76 12.63 15.55
C ARG A 131 -14.91 12.93 14.06
N ILE A 132 -14.55 14.13 13.62
CA ILE A 132 -14.62 14.52 12.20
C ILE A 132 -13.71 13.64 11.34
N ARG A 133 -12.45 13.42 11.75
CA ARG A 133 -11.55 12.51 11.02
C ARG A 133 -12.13 11.09 10.95
N ARG A 134 -12.66 10.58 12.06
CA ARG A 134 -13.22 9.23 12.10
C ARG A 134 -14.45 9.10 11.20
N LEU A 135 -15.33 10.09 11.17
CA LEU A 135 -16.46 10.13 10.23
C LEU A 135 -15.98 10.12 8.78
N PHE A 136 -14.98 10.94 8.46
CA PHE A 136 -14.38 10.98 7.13
C PHE A 136 -13.75 9.64 6.75
N VAL A 137 -12.95 9.05 7.64
CA VAL A 137 -12.34 7.73 7.42
C VAL A 137 -13.41 6.67 7.21
N ASN A 138 -14.42 6.62 8.07
CA ASN A 138 -15.50 5.65 7.99
C ASN A 138 -16.29 5.76 6.68
N PHE A 139 -16.55 6.98 6.21
CA PHE A 139 -17.22 7.21 4.93
C PHE A 139 -16.48 6.50 3.79
N PHE A 140 -15.17 6.72 3.68
CA PHE A 140 -14.37 6.11 2.63
C PHE A 140 -14.14 4.61 2.83
N LEU A 141 -14.04 4.13 4.07
CA LEU A 141 -14.01 2.69 4.34
C LEU A 141 -15.30 2.04 3.82
N PHE A 142 -16.45 2.61 4.15
CA PHE A 142 -17.74 2.07 3.74
C PHE A 142 -17.94 2.04 2.21
N ARG A 143 -17.32 2.98 1.50
CA ARG A 143 -17.40 3.11 0.03
C ARG A 143 -16.39 2.24 -0.75
N ALA A 144 -15.47 1.55 -0.10
CA ALA A 144 -14.57 0.64 -0.81
C ALA A 144 -15.28 -0.68 -1.10
N ASP A 145 -15.26 -1.19 -2.32
CA ASP A 145 -15.91 -2.45 -2.69
C ASP A 145 -15.40 -3.64 -1.87
N PHE A 146 -14.12 -3.65 -1.51
CA PHE A 146 -13.55 -4.66 -0.61
C PHE A 146 -12.37 -4.15 0.22
N HIS A 147 -12.02 -4.93 1.24
CA HIS A 147 -10.95 -4.67 2.19
C HIS A 147 -10.00 -5.85 2.27
N ILE A 148 -8.70 -5.56 2.28
CA ILE A 148 -7.63 -6.49 2.58
C ILE A 148 -7.00 -6.05 3.90
N CYS A 149 -7.07 -6.91 4.92
CA CYS A 149 -6.70 -6.60 6.29
C CYS A 149 -5.52 -7.45 6.75
N TYR A 150 -4.60 -6.80 7.47
CA TYR A 150 -3.50 -7.49 8.16
C TYR A 150 -3.97 -8.04 9.51
N GLY A 151 -4.81 -9.08 9.48
CA GLY A 151 -5.22 -9.83 10.67
C GLY A 151 -6.70 -9.67 11.06
N THR A 152 -7.12 -10.51 12.01
CA THR A 152 -8.52 -10.67 12.43
C THR A 152 -9.04 -9.51 13.27
N LYS A 153 -8.18 -8.81 14.01
CA LYS A 153 -8.57 -7.64 14.81
C LYS A 153 -9.18 -6.55 13.93
N TYR A 154 -8.47 -6.13 12.88
CA TYR A 154 -8.97 -5.08 11.99
C TYR A 154 -10.18 -5.54 11.16
N LYS A 155 -10.25 -6.83 10.82
CA LYS A 155 -11.50 -7.41 10.27
C LYS A 155 -12.67 -7.16 11.23
N GLY A 156 -12.52 -7.47 12.52
CA GLY A 156 -13.55 -7.20 13.54
C GLY A 156 -13.96 -5.72 13.63
N ASP A 157 -12.99 -4.81 13.53
CA ASP A 157 -13.27 -3.37 13.51
C ASP A 157 -14.13 -2.97 12.29
N LEU A 158 -13.83 -3.51 11.09
CA LEU A 158 -14.61 -3.26 9.88
C LEU A 158 -16.03 -3.84 9.97
N LEU A 159 -16.18 -5.04 10.53
CA LEU A 159 -17.50 -5.64 10.75
C LEU A 159 -18.34 -4.79 11.73
N THR A 160 -17.70 -4.27 12.80
CA THR A 160 -18.36 -3.37 13.76
C THR A 160 -18.77 -2.04 13.12
N LEU A 161 -18.06 -1.61 12.06
CA LEU A 161 -18.44 -0.45 11.25
C LEU A 161 -19.61 -0.74 10.29
N GLY A 162 -20.10 -1.98 10.22
CA GLY A 162 -21.19 -2.39 9.34
C GLY A 162 -20.76 -2.78 7.93
N ILE A 163 -19.46 -3.04 7.71
CA ILE A 163 -18.98 -3.58 6.42
C ILE A 163 -19.26 -5.08 6.39
N GLU A 164 -19.83 -5.56 5.29
CA GLU A 164 -20.19 -6.97 5.12
C GLU A 164 -18.95 -7.87 5.12
N GLU A 165 -19.06 -9.04 5.74
CA GLU A 165 -17.96 -10.00 5.82
C GLU A 165 -17.46 -10.48 4.46
N SER A 166 -18.36 -10.62 3.47
CA SER A 166 -18.06 -10.96 2.08
C SER A 166 -17.08 -9.99 1.40
N ARG A 167 -16.97 -8.77 1.93
CA ARG A 167 -16.10 -7.70 1.43
C ARG A 167 -14.80 -7.57 2.22
N VAL A 168 -14.55 -8.42 3.23
CA VAL A 168 -13.36 -8.31 4.10
C VAL A 168 -12.50 -9.57 4.03
N PHE A 169 -11.33 -9.41 3.42
CA PHE A 169 -10.33 -10.47 3.24
C PHE A 169 -9.16 -10.25 4.20
N VAL A 170 -8.73 -11.31 4.89
CA VAL A 170 -7.51 -11.27 5.71
C VAL A 170 -6.36 -11.77 4.85
N ALA A 171 -5.36 -10.91 4.63
CA ALA A 171 -4.11 -11.29 4.00
C ALA A 171 -2.96 -10.88 4.92
N GLN A 172 -2.07 -11.80 5.23
CA GLN A 172 -0.89 -11.47 6.02
C GLN A 172 0.01 -10.51 5.22
N ASN A 173 0.59 -9.52 5.91
CA ASN A 173 1.67 -8.70 5.35
C ASN A 173 2.96 -9.53 5.40
N THR A 174 3.02 -10.65 4.70
CA THR A 174 4.21 -11.49 4.68
C THR A 174 5.32 -10.73 3.95
N LEU A 175 6.12 -10.00 4.74
CA LEU A 175 7.55 -9.98 4.51
C LEU A 175 7.98 -11.45 4.39
N ASN A 176 8.79 -11.79 3.39
CA ASN A 176 9.38 -13.11 3.33
C ASN A 176 10.37 -13.22 4.50
N ILE A 177 9.87 -13.61 5.69
CA ILE A 177 10.61 -13.64 6.95
C ILE A 177 11.85 -14.52 6.77
N GLU A 178 11.74 -15.58 5.99
CA GLU A 178 12.83 -16.49 5.64
C GLU A 178 14.03 -15.76 5.02
N ARG A 179 13.79 -14.78 4.12
CA ARG A 179 14.86 -14.00 3.50
C ARG A 179 15.49 -12.99 4.46
N ILE A 180 14.71 -12.42 5.39
CA ILE A 180 15.24 -11.53 6.43
C ILE A 180 16.10 -12.33 7.41
N LEU A 181 15.61 -13.49 7.84
CA LEU A 181 16.35 -14.38 8.73
C LEU A 181 17.65 -14.85 8.06
N ALA A 182 17.61 -15.29 6.79
CA ALA A 182 18.81 -15.70 6.05
C ALA A 182 19.87 -14.58 5.97
N LEU A 183 19.47 -13.33 5.73
CA LEU A 183 20.39 -12.18 5.66
C LEU A 183 20.97 -11.76 7.03
N ASP A 184 20.24 -11.97 8.13
CA ASP A 184 20.71 -11.64 9.49
C ASP A 184 21.61 -12.75 10.06
N PHE A 185 21.32 -14.02 9.76
CA PHE A 185 22.17 -15.15 10.14
C PHE A 185 23.55 -15.09 9.46
N ASP A 186 23.62 -14.78 8.17
CA ASP A 186 24.89 -14.66 7.45
C ASP A 186 25.76 -13.51 7.98
N LYS A 187 25.16 -12.39 8.43
CA LYS A 187 25.91 -11.31 9.07
C LYS A 187 26.42 -11.68 10.46
N THR A 188 25.61 -12.40 11.22
CA THR A 188 25.98 -12.83 12.58
C THR A 188 27.09 -13.89 12.55
N LEU A 189 27.10 -14.75 11.53
CA LEU A 189 28.12 -15.79 11.33
C LEU A 189 29.42 -15.28 10.68
N ASN A 190 29.37 -14.19 9.91
CA ASN A 190 30.58 -13.58 9.34
C ASN A 190 31.35 -12.69 10.34
N ILE A 191 30.71 -12.19 11.40
CA ILE A 191 31.41 -11.46 12.48
C ILE A 191 32.24 -12.42 13.35
N SER A 192 31.91 -13.71 13.40
CA SER A 192 32.70 -14.72 14.13
C SER A 192 33.96 -15.22 13.42
N ASN A 193 34.17 -14.90 12.13
CA ASN A 193 35.34 -15.39 11.38
C ASN A 193 36.48 -14.36 11.23
N ASP A 194 36.24 -13.08 11.52
CA ASP A 194 37.26 -12.02 11.40
C ASP A 194 38.02 -11.71 12.71
N THR A 195 37.82 -12.51 13.77
CA THR A 195 38.56 -12.37 15.05
C THR A 195 39.60 -13.47 15.30
N MET A 196 39.91 -14.30 14.30
CA MET A 196 40.99 -15.29 14.37
C MET A 196 41.87 -15.30 13.12
N SER A 197 42.58 -14.21 12.88
CA SER A 197 43.82 -14.23 12.09
C SER A 197 44.70 -13.03 12.45
N HIS A 198 45.66 -13.32 13.35
CA HIS A 198 46.97 -12.68 13.61
C HIS A 198 47.09 -11.16 13.73
#